data_AF-A0A358NFB3-F1
#
_entry.id   AF-A0A358NFB3-F1
#
_cell.length_a   1.000
_cell.length_b   1.000
_cell.length_c   1.000
_cell.angle_alpha   90.00
_cell.angle_beta   90.00
_cell.angle_gamma   90.00
#
_symmetry.space_group_name_H-M   'P 1'
#
loop_
_entity.id
_entity.type
_entity.pdbx_description
1 polymer ?
#
loop_
_entity_poly.entity_id
_entity_poly.type
_entity_poly.pdbx_seq_one_letter_code
_entity_poly.pdbx_strand_id
1 'polypeptide(L)' 'GRFKLLTPLQILDENILMLENMELNDCIFRANHVSNYVNQAGTLNRDRDELVARLKKFRDSNKFIPMGSDRL' A
#
# COMPACT_ATOMS: atom_id res chain seq x y z
N GLY A 1 -8.95 -27.08 -3.83
CA GLY A 1 -7.97 -26.04 -4.24
C GLY A 1 -6.95 -25.85 -3.14
N ARG A 2 -5.76 -25.31 -3.46
CA ARG A 2 -4.77 -24.88 -2.44
C ARG A 2 -4.72 -23.35 -2.44
N PHE A 3 -4.84 -22.74 -1.27
CA PHE A 3 -4.66 -21.31 -1.10
C PHE A 3 -3.17 -20.97 -1.10
N LYS A 4 -2.76 -19.93 -1.83
CA LYS A 4 -1.37 -19.46 -1.88
C LYS A 4 -1.33 -18.04 -1.33
N LEU A 5 -0.56 -17.85 -0.27
CA LEU A 5 -0.33 -16.53 0.31
C LEU A 5 0.54 -15.68 -0.62
N LEU A 6 0.21 -14.40 -0.70
CA LEU A 6 0.99 -13.39 -1.40
C LEU A 6 2.25 -13.06 -0.62
N THR A 7 3.31 -12.68 -1.33
CA THR A 7 4.51 -12.11 -0.71
C THR A 7 4.25 -10.65 -0.32
N PRO A 8 5.05 -10.08 0.61
CA PRO A 8 4.93 -8.66 0.96
C PRO A 8 5.01 -7.68 -0.21
N LEU A 9 5.83 -7.98 -1.23
CA LEU A 9 5.91 -7.17 -2.44
C LEU A 9 4.65 -7.29 -3.30
N GLN A 10 4.07 -8.48 -3.41
CA GLN A 10 2.80 -8.68 -4.12
C GLN A 10 1.64 -7.96 -3.42
N ILE A 11 1.65 -7.91 -2.09
CA ILE A 11 0.68 -7.12 -1.31
C ILE A 11 0.84 -5.60 -1.59
N LEU A 12 2.08 -5.11 -1.75
CA LEU A 12 2.30 -3.72 -2.18
C LEU A 12 1.76 -3.48 -3.60
N ASP A 13 2.02 -4.40 -4.52
CA ASP A 13 1.53 -4.32 -5.91
C ASP A 13 -0.01 -4.25 -5.96
N GLU A 14 -0.70 -5.09 -5.17
CA GLU A 14 -2.17 -5.05 -5.08
C GLU A 14 -2.71 -3.74 -4.49
N ASN A 15 -2.06 -3.21 -3.44
CA ASN A 15 -2.47 -1.94 -2.84
C ASN A 15 -2.30 -0.77 -3.82
N ILE A 16 -1.19 -0.75 -4.58
CA ILE A 16 -0.96 0.25 -5.62
C ILE A 16 -2.05 0.17 -6.69
N LEU A 17 -2.30 -1.04 -7.22
CA LEU A 17 -3.33 -1.26 -8.25
C LEU A 17 -4.72 -0.84 -7.76
N MET A 18 -5.07 -1.17 -6.51
CA MET A 18 -6.33 -0.76 -5.91
C MET A 18 -6.45 0.76 -5.84
N LEU A 19 -5.44 1.45 -5.31
CA LEU A 19 -5.45 2.91 -5.13
C LEU A 19 -5.48 3.66 -6.46
N GLU A 20 -4.81 3.16 -7.50
CA GLU A 20 -4.79 3.76 -8.84
C GLU A 20 -6.15 3.68 -9.55
N ASN A 21 -6.97 2.67 -9.22
CA ASN A 21 -8.26 2.42 -9.89
C ASN A 21 -9.48 2.75 -9.02
N MET A 22 -9.28 3.31 -7.83
CA MET A 22 -10.35 3.64 -6.91
C MET A 22 -10.67 5.13 -6.94
N GLU A 23 -11.90 5.46 -7.32
CA GLU A 23 -12.41 6.84 -7.32
C GLU A 23 -13.56 6.94 -6.32
N LEU A 24 -13.34 7.60 -5.17
CA LEU A 24 -14.34 7.72 -4.10
C LEU A 24 -14.39 9.13 -3.54
N ASN A 25 -15.57 9.74 -3.56
CA ASN A 25 -15.78 11.07 -2.97
C ASN A 25 -15.81 10.99 -1.44
N ASP A 26 -15.16 11.95 -0.77
CA ASP A 26 -15.14 12.11 0.70
C ASP A 26 -14.76 10.84 1.50
N CYS A 27 -13.85 10.04 0.96
CA CYS A 27 -13.39 8.81 1.60
C CYS A 27 -12.12 9.03 2.45
N ILE A 28 -12.20 8.67 3.74
CA ILE A 28 -11.03 8.55 4.62
C ILE A 28 -10.45 7.14 4.45
N PHE A 29 -9.22 7.06 3.95
CA PHE A 29 -8.51 5.81 3.74
C PHE A 29 -7.53 5.54 4.89
N ARG A 30 -7.58 4.33 5.44
CA ARG A 30 -6.72 3.83 6.51
C ARG A 30 -6.42 2.36 6.28
N ALA A 31 -5.15 2.01 6.18
CA ALA A 31 -4.71 0.62 6.11
C ALA A 31 -3.49 0.44 7.04
N ASN A 32 -3.80 0.13 8.29
CA ASN A 32 -2.87 0.00 9.42
C ASN A 32 -2.88 -1.43 10.01
N HIS A 33 -3.38 -2.42 9.25
CA HIS A 33 -3.34 -3.81 9.65
C HIS A 33 -1.91 -4.35 9.56
N VAL A 34 -1.59 -5.43 10.29
CA VAL A 34 -0.25 -6.06 10.28
C VAL A 34 0.22 -6.49 8.88
N SER A 35 -0.71 -6.70 7.94
CA SER A 35 -0.42 -7.00 6.53
C SER A 35 -0.11 -5.76 5.68
N ASN A 36 -0.30 -4.55 6.20
CA ASN A 36 0.06 -3.30 5.54
C ASN A 36 1.47 -2.91 5.98
N TYR A 37 2.45 -3.39 5.22
CA TYR A 37 3.86 -3.21 5.52
C TYR A 37 4.37 -1.79 5.38
N VAL A 38 3.60 -0.94 4.70
CA VAL A 38 3.78 0.52 4.62
C VAL A 38 2.48 1.13 5.10
N ASN A 39 2.57 2.10 6.02
CA ASN A 39 1.39 2.78 6.56
C ASN A 39 0.67 3.53 5.44
N GLN A 40 -0.62 3.29 5.27
CA GLN A 40 -1.44 4.01 4.30
C GLN A 40 -2.53 4.79 5.02
N ALA A 41 -2.44 6.11 4.98
CA ALA A 41 -3.40 6.99 5.64
C ALA A 41 -3.53 8.29 4.85
N GLY A 42 -4.74 8.60 4.39
CA GLY A 42 -5.06 9.87 3.74
C GLY A 42 -6.56 10.02 3.49
N THR A 43 -6.96 11.13 2.89
CA THR A 43 -8.24 11.28 2.21
C THR A 43 -8.03 10.86 0.77
N LEU A 44 -8.69 9.78 0.34
CA LEU A 44 -8.28 8.99 -0.83
C LEU A 44 -8.04 9.85 -2.07
N ASN A 45 -9.05 10.53 -2.60
CA ASN A 45 -8.90 11.29 -3.84
C ASN A 45 -7.91 12.48 -3.75
N ARG A 46 -7.72 13.06 -2.56
CA ARG A 46 -6.80 14.18 -2.36
C ARG A 46 -5.36 13.71 -2.26
N ASP A 47 -5.15 12.60 -1.55
CA ASP A 47 -3.82 12.13 -1.15
C ASP A 47 -3.37 10.91 -1.98
N ARG A 48 -4.18 10.46 -2.96
CA ARG A 48 -3.96 9.24 -3.77
C ARG A 48 -2.58 9.23 -4.39
N ASP A 49 -2.24 10.29 -5.12
CA ASP A 49 -1.01 10.33 -5.92
C ASP A 49 0.23 10.29 -5.01
N GLU A 50 0.18 10.96 -3.85
CA GLU A 50 1.23 10.92 -2.83
C GLU A 50 1.34 9.52 -2.18
N LEU A 51 0.20 8.90 -1.85
CA LEU A 51 0.15 7.55 -1.30
C LEU A 51 0.70 6.51 -2.28
N VAL A 52 0.31 6.57 -3.54
CA VAL A 52 0.79 5.68 -4.60
C VAL A 52 2.29 5.86 -4.83
N ALA A 53 2.77 7.11 -4.94
CA ALA A 53 4.20 7.39 -5.11
C ALA A 53 5.03 6.85 -3.93
N ARG A 54 4.51 6.98 -2.71
CA ARG A 54 5.14 6.44 -1.52
C ARG A 54 5.22 4.91 -1.57
N LEU A 55 4.13 4.22 -1.91
CA LEU A 55 4.14 2.77 -2.03
C LEU A 55 5.11 2.28 -3.12
N LYS A 56 5.15 2.95 -4.29
CA LYS A 56 6.11 2.64 -5.36
C LYS A 56 7.56 2.79 -4.88
N LYS A 57 7.89 3.83 -4.12
CA LYS A 57 9.22 4.01 -3.53
C LYS A 57 9.65 2.83 -2.65
N PHE A 58 8.75 2.28 -1.84
CA PHE A 58 9.03 1.08 -1.05
C PHE A 58 9.12 -0.17 -1.93
N ARG A 59 8.25 -0.28 -2.93
CA ARG A 59 8.21 -1.42 -3.86
C ARG A 59 9.49 -1.57 -4.68
N ASP A 60 10.10 -0.46 -5.08
CA ASP A 60 11.30 -0.40 -5.91
C ASP A 60 12.60 -0.39 -5.06
N SER A 61 12.48 -0.33 -3.74
CA SER A 61 13.64 -0.37 -2.85
C SER A 61 14.14 -1.80 -2.64
N ASN A 62 15.44 -2.02 -2.87
CA ASN A 62 16.11 -3.28 -2.54
C ASN A 62 16.23 -3.53 -1.02
N LYS A 63 15.79 -2.59 -0.18
CA LYS A 63 15.88 -2.65 1.29
C LYS A 63 14.52 -2.68 1.97
N PHE A 64 13.45 -3.00 1.25
CA PHE A 64 12.12 -3.08 1.83
C PHE A 64 12.04 -4.12 2.96
N ILE A 65 11.74 -3.65 4.19
CA ILE A 65 11.56 -4.49 5.36
C ILE A 65 10.08 -4.51 5.75
N PRO A 66 9.39 -5.66 5.64
CA PRO A 66 7.95 -5.77 5.86
C PRO A 66 7.60 -5.90 7.36
N MET A 67 7.88 -4.87 8.17
CA MET A 67 7.65 -4.90 9.63
C MET A 67 6.65 -3.85 10.16
N GLY A 68 5.78 -3.30 9.31
CA GLY A 68 4.74 -2.33 9.73
C GLY A 68 5.30 -1.03 10.31
N SER A 69 6.61 -0.81 10.17
CA SER A 69 7.30 0.44 10.43
C SER A 69 7.95 0.84 9.12
N ASP A 70 7.65 2.05 8.65
CA ASP A 70 8.04 2.54 7.33
C ASP A 70 9.57 2.71 7.25
N ARG A 71 10.27 1.61 6.98
CA ARG A 71 11.74 1.52 6.99
C ARG A 71 12.26 1.06 5.63
N LEU A 72 13.24 1.80 5.14
CA LEU A 72 14.02 1.55 3.92
C LEU A 72 15.47 1.23 4.29
#